data_AF-A0AAV7FPM8-F1
#
_entry.id   AF-A0AAV7FPM8-F1
#
_cell.length_a   1.000
_cell.length_b   1.000
_cell.length_c   1.000
_cell.angle_alpha   90.00
_cell.angle_beta   90.00
_cell.angle_gamma   90.00
#
_symmetry.space_group_name_H-M   'P 1'
#
loop_
_entity.id
_entity.type
_entity.pdbx_description
1 polymer ?
#
loop_
_entity_poly.entity_id
_entity_poly.type
_entity_poly.pdbx_seq_one_letter_code
_entity_poly.pdbx_strand_id
1 'polypeptide(L)'
;MASLAALFERALMYLPNLPRIWLLYFTVLMHPSCPPTLAYTHTRRTFDRALRTLPASLHLRIWKSYLHWAEQRGTETCLRVWRRYLRVDPSLTERYVRILEGMASEAAESAEDDEDNATVIRRTRAREAARLLLQLAKNSIDGKYVSPDGKSSYQLLIEWLELCEKYAEDVGLDVEEEESITSIRRLGLQHFPDQAGRLWTGLATFWIRRGDLDIAKDVFEEGIAAVKTVRDFTQIFDAYAETSENVMGFMMDELAELAEGDGDVDERLTKEQEVDERMKDFEDLMERRPFLINDVMLRRNQDDVQEWERRAFLHGEDQAQVIATYQKAVDTINPRKATPGFNLLFITFCPLLRAALQRLGSGSQRSRKGTTVPFVRVDDLADVWCEWAEMEIRNGNFDSALRIMSRATEAPQTAAAVKAISYLDDTLTSQKRLFKSSKLWSFFIDLEESIGTIESARRTYDRMIELKIATPQVIVNYARFLEEHDYYEDSFRVYERGVDVFTYPIAFELWNIYLAKFIQRYGREQARTCP
;
A
#
# COMPACT_ATOMS: atom_id res chain seq x y z
N MET A 1 8.95 51.06 -46.83
CA MET A 1 8.59 49.66 -46.49
C MET A 1 8.07 48.89 -47.69
N ALA A 2 7.03 49.33 -48.40
CA ALA A 2 6.51 48.62 -49.59
C ALA A 2 7.55 48.47 -50.74
N SER A 3 8.34 49.51 -51.01
CA SER A 3 9.44 49.46 -52.01
C SER A 3 10.54 48.46 -51.63
N LEU A 4 10.84 48.36 -50.34
CA LEU A 4 11.85 47.46 -49.79
C LEU A 4 11.33 46.01 -49.79
N ALA A 5 10.05 45.77 -49.49
CA ALA A 5 9.41 44.48 -49.68
C ALA A 5 9.43 44.03 -51.14
N ALA A 6 9.15 44.93 -52.10
CA ALA A 6 9.24 44.62 -53.53
C ALA A 6 10.67 44.25 -53.98
N LEU A 7 11.69 44.86 -53.36
CA LEU A 7 13.10 44.57 -53.62
C LEU A 7 13.48 43.18 -53.10
N PHE A 8 13.00 42.81 -51.90
CA PHE A 8 13.15 41.46 -51.37
C PHE A 8 12.39 40.42 -52.21
N GLU A 9 11.16 40.70 -52.66
CA GLU A 9 10.43 39.79 -53.55
C GLU A 9 11.16 39.55 -54.88
N ARG A 10 11.78 40.59 -55.47
CA ARG A 10 12.64 40.44 -56.65
C ARG A 10 13.90 39.63 -56.33
N ALA A 11 14.56 39.89 -55.20
CA ALA A 11 15.74 39.13 -54.79
C ALA A 11 15.42 37.64 -54.57
N LEU A 12 14.25 37.33 -54.01
CA LEU A 12 13.76 35.98 -53.78
C LEU A 12 13.37 35.24 -55.08
N MET A 13 13.07 35.96 -56.17
CA MET A 13 12.89 35.34 -57.49
C MET A 13 14.20 34.78 -58.05
N TYR A 14 15.32 35.47 -57.82
CA TYR A 14 16.63 35.04 -58.34
C TYR A 14 17.37 34.10 -57.40
N LEU A 15 17.17 34.23 -56.08
CA LEU A 15 17.91 33.47 -55.06
C LEU A 15 16.96 32.86 -54.00
N PRO A 16 16.11 31.88 -54.38
CA PRO A 16 15.13 31.29 -53.46
C PRO A 16 15.77 30.41 -52.37
N ASN A 17 16.95 29.85 -52.62
CA ASN A 17 17.57 28.84 -51.75
C ASN A 17 18.43 29.42 -50.61
N LEU A 18 18.58 30.76 -50.53
CA LEU A 18 19.43 31.41 -49.52
C LEU A 18 18.63 31.83 -48.28
N PRO A 19 18.74 31.12 -47.14
CA PRO A 19 17.93 31.40 -45.95
C PRO A 19 18.19 32.78 -45.32
N ARG A 20 19.36 33.40 -45.53
CA ARG A 20 19.66 34.74 -44.98
C ARG A 20 18.75 35.82 -45.55
N ILE A 21 18.41 35.74 -46.83
CA ILE A 21 17.54 36.71 -47.50
C ILE A 21 16.12 36.62 -46.92
N TRP A 22 15.65 35.39 -46.68
CA TRP A 22 14.38 35.14 -46.01
C TRP A 22 14.34 35.69 -44.58
N LEU A 23 15.38 35.45 -43.76
CA LEU A 23 15.44 35.97 -42.38
C LEU A 23 15.45 37.50 -42.33
N LEU A 24 16.22 38.15 -43.20
CA LEU A 24 16.22 39.62 -43.32
C LEU A 24 14.84 40.13 -43.75
N TYR A 25 14.20 39.44 -44.70
CA TYR A 25 12.86 39.79 -45.11
C TYR A 25 11.84 39.66 -43.97
N PHE A 26 11.93 38.60 -43.15
CA PHE A 26 11.09 38.44 -41.96
C PHE A 26 11.31 39.54 -40.92
N THR A 27 12.56 39.97 -40.66
CA THR A 27 12.83 41.07 -39.72
C THR A 27 12.20 42.39 -40.16
N VAL A 28 12.18 42.66 -41.47
CA VAL A 28 11.52 43.84 -42.04
C VAL A 28 10.01 43.74 -41.86
N LEU A 29 9.44 42.56 -42.13
CA LEU A 29 8.01 42.31 -42.05
C LEU A 29 7.47 42.34 -40.60
N MET A 30 8.31 42.05 -39.60
CA MET A 30 7.97 42.14 -38.17
C MET A 30 8.09 43.56 -37.60
N HIS A 31 8.61 44.53 -38.35
CA HIS A 31 8.84 45.87 -37.81
C HIS A 31 7.51 46.59 -37.46
N PRO A 32 7.42 47.29 -36.30
CA PRO A 32 6.19 47.95 -35.83
C PRO A 32 5.53 48.95 -36.79
N SER A 33 6.30 49.49 -37.75
CA SER A 33 5.84 50.50 -38.72
C SER A 33 5.32 49.92 -40.05
N CYS A 34 5.12 48.61 -40.13
CA CYS A 34 4.55 47.97 -41.32
C CYS A 34 3.01 48.13 -41.40
N PRO A 35 2.46 48.44 -42.59
CA PRO A 35 1.02 48.55 -42.77
C PRO A 35 0.33 47.18 -42.53
N PRO A 36 -0.90 47.18 -42.00
CA PRO A 36 -1.59 45.98 -41.54
C PRO A 36 -1.74 44.91 -42.64
N THR A 37 -2.07 45.32 -43.87
CA THR A 37 -2.27 44.39 -44.99
C THR A 37 -1.02 43.56 -45.32
N LEU A 38 0.17 44.18 -45.24
CA LEU A 38 1.45 43.51 -45.42
C LEU A 38 1.87 42.73 -44.16
N ALA A 39 1.55 43.24 -42.97
CA ALA A 39 1.90 42.63 -41.70
C ALA A 39 1.12 41.33 -41.39
N TYR A 40 -0.08 41.13 -41.98
CA TYR A 40 -0.96 40.00 -41.69
C TYR A 40 -1.00 38.92 -42.79
N THR A 41 -1.53 39.25 -43.97
CA THR A 41 -1.78 38.24 -45.02
C THR A 41 -0.53 37.93 -45.82
N HIS A 42 0.28 38.95 -46.06
CA HIS A 42 1.50 38.82 -46.85
C HIS A 42 2.59 38.10 -46.06
N THR A 43 2.82 38.48 -44.79
CA THR A 43 3.72 37.74 -43.88
C THR A 43 3.39 36.26 -43.77
N ARG A 44 2.11 35.90 -43.56
CA ARG A 44 1.71 34.48 -43.50
C ARG A 44 2.07 33.74 -44.79
N ARG A 45 1.75 34.33 -45.95
CA ARG A 45 2.05 33.76 -47.26
C ARG A 45 3.56 33.67 -47.53
N THR A 46 4.35 34.62 -47.04
CA THR A 46 5.82 34.60 -47.22
C THR A 46 6.48 33.55 -46.34
N PHE A 47 5.99 33.35 -45.10
CA PHE A 47 6.40 32.20 -44.27
C PHE A 47 6.03 30.86 -44.91
N ASP A 48 4.81 30.73 -45.43
CA ASP A 48 4.38 29.53 -46.16
C ASP A 48 5.23 29.24 -47.40
N ARG A 49 5.58 30.29 -48.15
CA ARG A 49 6.45 30.19 -49.33
C ARG A 49 7.88 29.82 -48.95
N ALA A 50 8.40 30.35 -47.84
CA ALA A 50 9.72 29.99 -47.34
C ALA A 50 9.80 28.53 -46.93
N LEU A 51 8.78 28.00 -46.23
CA LEU A 51 8.70 26.59 -45.84
C LEU A 51 8.58 25.64 -47.04
N ARG A 52 7.99 26.08 -48.16
CA ARG A 52 7.91 25.29 -49.41
C ARG A 52 9.19 25.29 -50.24
N THR A 53 9.97 26.37 -50.15
CA THR A 53 11.14 26.58 -51.03
C THR A 53 12.45 26.14 -50.37
N LEU A 54 12.57 26.24 -49.04
CA LEU A 54 13.79 25.91 -48.33
C LEU A 54 13.85 24.43 -47.92
N PRO A 55 15.05 23.81 -47.89
CA PRO A 55 15.26 22.46 -47.36
C PRO A 55 14.86 22.30 -45.87
N ALA A 56 14.47 21.08 -45.49
CA ALA A 56 14.00 20.74 -44.15
C ALA A 56 14.97 21.10 -43.01
N SER A 57 16.29 21.07 -43.25
CA SER A 57 17.31 21.43 -42.26
C SER A 57 17.23 22.89 -41.77
N LEU A 58 16.62 23.77 -42.57
CA LEU A 58 16.50 25.19 -42.27
C LEU A 58 15.14 25.57 -41.69
N HIS A 59 14.18 24.64 -41.69
CA HIS A 59 12.82 24.88 -41.21
C HIS A 59 12.80 25.29 -39.73
N LEU A 60 13.66 24.71 -38.89
CA LEU A 60 13.76 25.08 -37.47
C LEU A 60 14.03 26.57 -37.23
N ARG A 61 14.84 27.22 -38.08
CA ARG A 61 15.14 28.66 -37.94
C ARG A 61 13.97 29.54 -38.38
N ILE A 62 13.25 29.11 -39.41
CA ILE A 62 12.06 29.81 -39.90
C ILE A 62 10.93 29.67 -38.88
N TRP A 63 10.75 28.48 -38.30
CA TRP A 63 9.75 28.23 -37.26
C TRP A 63 9.96 29.11 -36.04
N LYS A 64 11.19 29.30 -35.55
CA LYS A 64 11.46 30.23 -34.44
C LYS A 64 10.96 31.65 -34.72
N SER A 65 11.27 32.18 -35.89
CA SER A 65 10.80 33.50 -36.33
C SER A 65 9.27 33.52 -36.53
N TYR A 66 8.71 32.45 -37.08
CA TYR A 66 7.29 32.36 -37.38
C TYR A 66 6.42 32.25 -36.11
N LEU A 67 6.87 31.48 -35.11
CA LEU A 67 6.23 31.35 -33.81
C LEU A 67 6.30 32.67 -33.03
N HIS A 68 7.43 33.38 -33.08
CA HIS A 68 7.54 34.70 -32.45
C HIS A 68 6.57 35.73 -33.06
N TRP A 69 6.43 35.73 -34.38
CA TRP A 69 5.44 36.58 -35.05
C TRP A 69 4.00 36.18 -34.70
N ALA A 70 3.74 34.88 -34.57
CA ALA A 70 2.42 34.38 -34.19
C ALA A 70 2.03 34.80 -32.76
N GLU A 71 2.96 34.68 -31.81
CA GLU A 71 2.75 35.07 -30.40
C GLU A 71 2.50 36.57 -30.23
N GLN A 72 3.24 37.42 -30.94
CA GLN A 72 3.04 38.88 -30.90
C GLN A 72 1.66 39.35 -31.39
N ARG A 73 0.89 38.48 -32.05
CA ARG A 73 -0.36 38.85 -32.71
C ARG A 73 -1.60 38.25 -32.09
N GLY A 74 -1.50 37.16 -31.32
CA GLY A 74 -2.58 36.66 -30.47
C GLY A 74 -3.88 36.17 -31.15
N THR A 75 -3.96 36.09 -32.49
CA THR A 75 -5.23 35.75 -33.20
C THR A 75 -5.36 34.26 -33.53
N GLU A 76 -6.51 33.83 -34.06
CA GLU A 76 -6.78 32.46 -34.59
C GLU A 76 -5.70 31.98 -35.58
N THR A 77 -5.01 32.91 -36.24
CA THR A 77 -3.86 32.59 -37.09
C THR A 77 -2.70 31.99 -36.31
N CYS A 78 -2.47 32.41 -35.07
CA CYS A 78 -1.49 31.84 -34.16
C CYS A 78 -1.78 30.35 -33.91
N LEU A 79 -3.03 30.00 -33.58
CA LEU A 79 -3.44 28.62 -33.33
C LEU A 79 -3.22 27.72 -34.55
N ARG A 80 -3.59 28.18 -35.75
CA ARG A 80 -3.36 27.42 -36.99
C ARG A 80 -1.88 27.17 -37.27
N VAL A 81 -1.03 28.15 -36.96
CA VAL A 81 0.43 28.04 -37.11
C VAL A 81 1.00 27.05 -36.11
N TRP A 82 0.58 27.13 -34.85
CA TRP A 82 0.98 26.18 -33.82
C TRP A 82 0.51 24.76 -34.11
N ARG A 83 -0.75 24.54 -34.52
CA ARG A 83 -1.24 23.22 -34.95
C ARG A 83 -0.41 22.62 -36.09
N ARG A 84 0.11 23.46 -36.99
CA ARG A 84 1.01 23.00 -38.06
C ARG A 84 2.41 22.70 -37.53
N TYR A 85 2.91 23.51 -36.61
CA TYR A 85 4.22 23.29 -35.99
C TYR A 85 4.25 22.01 -35.15
N LEU A 86 3.19 21.72 -34.39
CA LEU A 86 3.08 20.51 -33.57
C LEU A 86 3.07 19.20 -34.37
N ARG A 87 2.66 19.25 -35.65
CA ARG A 87 2.80 18.10 -36.57
C ARG A 87 4.24 17.83 -37.00
N VAL A 88 5.11 18.83 -36.88
CA VAL A 88 6.52 18.76 -37.26
C VAL A 88 7.36 18.39 -36.04
N ASP A 89 7.23 19.15 -34.95
CA ASP A 89 7.96 18.93 -33.69
C ASP A 89 6.99 18.90 -32.50
N PRO A 90 6.73 17.72 -31.91
CA PRO A 90 5.89 17.60 -30.71
C PRO A 90 6.51 18.16 -29.42
N SER A 91 7.75 18.65 -29.46
CA SER A 91 8.50 19.04 -28.25
C SER A 91 8.00 20.31 -27.56
N LEU A 92 7.37 21.26 -28.28
CA LEU A 92 6.93 22.55 -27.72
C LEU A 92 5.44 22.58 -27.35
N THR A 93 4.82 21.42 -27.14
CA THR A 93 3.39 21.33 -26.88
C THR A 93 3.00 22.00 -25.55
N GLU A 94 3.85 21.99 -24.53
CA GLU A 94 3.62 22.71 -23.25
C GLU A 94 3.51 24.23 -23.42
N ARG A 95 4.34 24.81 -24.31
CA ARG A 95 4.27 26.25 -24.61
C ARG A 95 2.98 26.58 -25.36
N TYR A 96 2.52 25.70 -26.23
CA TYR A 96 1.23 25.86 -26.90
C TYR A 96 0.06 25.78 -25.92
N VAL A 97 0.11 24.89 -24.93
CA VAL A 97 -0.90 24.80 -23.87
C VAL A 97 -0.96 26.09 -23.05
N ARG A 98 0.18 26.65 -22.61
CA ARG A 98 0.21 27.95 -21.91
C ARG A 98 -0.37 29.09 -22.75
N ILE A 99 -0.14 29.07 -24.06
CA ILE A 99 -0.72 30.06 -24.99
C ILE A 99 -2.23 29.86 -25.11
N LEU A 100 -2.70 28.61 -25.18
CA LEU A 100 -4.12 28.29 -25.18
C LEU A 100 -4.80 28.74 -23.87
N GLU A 101 -4.14 28.56 -22.72
CA GLU A 101 -4.61 29.05 -21.43
C GLU A 101 -4.71 30.59 -21.39
N GLY A 102 -3.65 31.30 -21.80
CA GLY A 102 -3.67 32.77 -21.87
C GLY A 102 -4.75 33.30 -22.83
N MET A 103 -4.94 32.65 -23.97
CA MET A 103 -6.00 33.01 -24.92
C MET A 103 -7.40 32.58 -24.47
N ALA A 104 -7.51 31.62 -23.54
CA ALA A 104 -8.77 31.23 -22.92
C ALA A 104 -9.15 32.19 -21.80
N SER A 105 -8.18 32.72 -21.03
CA SER A 105 -8.43 33.80 -20.06
C SER A 105 -8.79 35.12 -20.74
N GLU A 106 -8.12 35.50 -21.83
CA GLU A 106 -8.45 36.72 -22.59
C GLU A 106 -9.86 36.64 -23.23
N ALA A 107 -10.30 35.44 -23.62
CA ALA A 107 -11.66 35.22 -24.09
C ALA A 107 -12.72 35.31 -22.99
N ALA A 108 -12.34 35.17 -21.71
CA ALA A 108 -13.24 35.35 -20.58
C ALA A 108 -13.48 36.83 -20.26
N GLU A 109 -12.46 37.68 -20.44
CA GLU A 109 -12.56 39.13 -20.20
C GLU A 109 -13.33 39.86 -21.31
N SER A 110 -13.41 39.29 -22.51
CA SER A 110 -14.14 39.86 -23.66
C SER A 110 -15.60 39.42 -23.75
N ALA A 111 -16.12 38.76 -22.72
CA ALA A 111 -17.49 38.24 -22.66
C ALA A 111 -18.58 39.31 -22.47
N GLU A 112 -18.24 40.59 -22.39
CA GLU A 112 -19.23 41.67 -22.20
C GLU A 112 -20.13 41.93 -23.43
N ASP A 113 -19.76 41.47 -24.64
CA ASP A 113 -20.44 41.85 -25.89
C ASP A 113 -21.17 40.72 -26.66
N ASP A 114 -20.91 39.42 -26.43
CA ASP A 114 -21.58 38.28 -27.11
C ASP A 114 -21.42 36.93 -26.33
N GLU A 115 -22.33 36.64 -25.39
CA GLU A 115 -22.23 35.49 -24.44
C GLU A 115 -22.15 34.09 -25.11
N ASP A 116 -22.88 33.84 -26.21
CA ASP A 116 -23.01 32.49 -26.79
C ASP A 116 -21.79 32.05 -27.62
N ASN A 117 -21.10 32.98 -28.30
CA ASN A 117 -19.97 32.63 -29.16
C ASN A 117 -18.65 32.59 -28.37
N ALA A 118 -18.50 33.48 -27.39
CA ALA A 118 -17.32 33.52 -26.51
C ALA A 118 -17.21 32.24 -25.64
N THR A 119 -18.34 31.73 -25.14
CA THR A 119 -18.40 30.49 -24.36
C THR A 119 -18.03 29.27 -25.20
N VAL A 120 -18.54 29.14 -26.43
CA VAL A 120 -18.19 28.03 -27.35
C VAL A 120 -16.70 28.06 -27.72
N ILE A 121 -16.14 29.26 -27.93
CA ILE A 121 -14.72 29.44 -28.23
C ILE A 121 -13.83 29.09 -27.03
N ARG A 122 -14.23 29.49 -25.81
CA ARG A 122 -13.54 29.12 -24.57
C ARG A 122 -13.54 27.61 -24.35
N ARG A 123 -14.71 26.98 -24.51
CA ARG A 123 -14.90 25.52 -24.40
C ARG A 123 -14.03 24.73 -25.36
N THR A 124 -14.01 25.12 -26.63
CA THR A 124 -13.23 24.42 -27.67
C THR A 124 -11.73 24.55 -27.44
N ARG A 125 -11.25 25.70 -26.94
CA ARG A 125 -9.83 25.93 -26.62
C ARG A 125 -9.38 25.20 -25.36
N ALA A 126 -10.18 25.24 -24.30
CA ALA A 126 -9.90 24.50 -23.06
C ALA A 126 -9.86 22.98 -23.30
N ARG A 127 -10.81 22.46 -24.10
CA ARG A 127 -10.80 21.05 -24.54
C ARG A 127 -9.57 20.69 -25.36
N GLU A 128 -9.16 21.53 -26.32
CA GLU A 128 -7.95 21.30 -27.11
C GLU A 128 -6.69 21.26 -26.23
N ALA A 129 -6.58 22.19 -25.26
CA ALA A 129 -5.50 22.22 -24.29
C ALA A 129 -5.46 20.95 -23.42
N ALA A 130 -6.62 20.54 -22.88
CA ALA A 130 -6.74 19.34 -22.06
C ALA A 130 -6.39 18.06 -22.85
N ARG A 131 -6.87 17.92 -24.09
CA ARG A 131 -6.57 16.76 -24.93
C ARG A 131 -5.10 16.66 -25.28
N LEU A 132 -4.45 17.79 -25.57
CA LEU A 132 -3.02 17.84 -25.86
C LEU A 132 -2.17 17.51 -24.63
N LEU A 133 -2.49 18.07 -23.46
CA LEU A 133 -1.82 17.73 -22.21
C LEU A 133 -1.97 16.24 -21.86
N LEU A 134 -3.15 15.65 -22.07
CA LEU A 134 -3.38 14.22 -21.84
C LEU A 134 -2.58 13.35 -22.81
N GLN A 135 -2.52 13.73 -24.10
CA GLN A 135 -1.67 13.05 -25.07
C GLN A 135 -0.19 13.17 -24.73
N LEU A 136 0.26 14.32 -24.22
CA LEU A 136 1.63 14.49 -23.71
C LEU A 136 1.89 13.62 -22.51
N ALA A 137 0.98 13.56 -21.54
CA ALA A 137 1.10 12.69 -20.38
C ALA A 137 1.21 11.22 -20.80
N LYS A 138 0.37 10.74 -21.73
CA LYS A 138 0.46 9.39 -22.32
C LYS A 138 1.81 9.15 -23.00
N ASN A 139 2.24 10.07 -23.85
CA ASN A 139 3.52 9.95 -24.58
C ASN A 139 4.75 10.05 -23.65
N SER A 140 4.62 10.76 -22.53
CA SER A 140 5.65 10.89 -21.49
C SER A 140 5.76 9.62 -20.66
N ILE A 141 4.63 8.97 -20.35
CA ILE A 141 4.60 7.65 -19.69
C ILE A 141 5.20 6.57 -20.61
N ASP A 142 4.91 6.63 -21.91
CA ASP A 142 5.51 5.75 -22.93
C ASP A 142 7.01 6.02 -23.17
N GLY A 143 7.59 7.07 -22.57
CA GLY A 143 8.99 7.47 -22.74
C GLY A 143 9.33 8.09 -24.10
N LYS A 144 8.32 8.40 -24.93
CA LYS A 144 8.50 9.03 -26.26
C LYS A 144 8.67 10.55 -26.17
N TYR A 145 8.21 11.14 -25.07
CA TYR A 145 8.27 12.58 -24.83
C TYR A 145 9.11 12.86 -23.58
N VAL A 146 10.06 13.78 -23.72
CA VAL A 146 10.77 14.41 -22.61
C VAL A 146 10.47 15.89 -22.71
N SER A 147 9.88 16.44 -21.66
CA SER A 147 9.58 17.86 -21.56
C SER A 147 10.88 18.68 -21.70
N PRO A 148 10.91 19.71 -22.55
CA PRO A 148 12.06 20.62 -22.64
C PRO A 148 12.31 21.36 -21.32
N ASP A 149 11.23 21.58 -20.54
CA ASP A 149 11.26 22.25 -19.23
C ASP A 149 11.69 21.29 -18.09
N GLY A 150 11.94 20.01 -18.37
CA GLY A 150 12.38 19.01 -17.37
C GLY A 150 11.29 18.57 -16.39
N LYS A 151 10.02 18.88 -16.67
CA LYS A 151 8.86 18.44 -15.91
C LYS A 151 8.70 16.92 -15.95
N SER A 152 8.37 16.35 -14.79
CA SER A 152 8.03 14.93 -14.65
C SER A 152 6.67 14.62 -15.32
N SER A 153 6.50 13.39 -15.81
CA SER A 153 5.21 12.87 -16.30
C SER A 153 4.07 13.08 -15.30
N TYR A 154 4.37 13.01 -13.99
CA TYR A 154 3.40 13.27 -12.93
C TYR A 154 3.01 14.75 -12.81
N GLN A 155 3.96 15.67 -13.01
CA GLN A 155 3.66 17.10 -12.99
C GLN A 155 2.76 17.49 -14.17
N LEU A 156 2.96 16.89 -15.35
CA LEU A 156 2.08 17.10 -16.50
C LEU A 156 0.65 16.59 -16.25
N LEU A 157 0.49 15.49 -15.52
CA LEU A 157 -0.83 15.00 -15.09
C LEU A 157 -1.51 15.93 -14.08
N ILE A 158 -0.74 16.53 -13.16
CA ILE A 158 -1.26 17.54 -12.25
C ILE A 158 -1.70 18.79 -13.01
N GLU A 159 -0.88 19.30 -13.92
CA GLU A 159 -1.22 20.48 -14.72
C GLU A 159 -2.48 20.23 -15.55
N TRP A 160 -2.64 19.01 -16.08
CA TRP A 160 -3.89 18.59 -16.73
C TRP A 160 -5.09 18.60 -15.77
N LEU A 161 -4.94 18.04 -14.56
CA LEU A 161 -6.01 18.05 -13.55
C LEU A 161 -6.38 19.46 -13.11
N GLU A 162 -5.42 20.34 -12.87
CA GLU A 162 -5.67 21.74 -12.51
C GLU A 162 -6.40 22.49 -13.64
N LEU A 163 -6.08 22.16 -14.90
CA LEU A 163 -6.80 22.71 -16.05
C LEU A 163 -8.25 22.18 -16.12
N CYS A 164 -8.43 20.87 -15.91
CA CYS A 164 -9.76 20.26 -15.85
C CYS A 164 -10.60 20.84 -14.71
N GLU A 165 -10.00 21.07 -13.54
CA GLU A 165 -10.65 21.70 -12.40
C GLU A 165 -11.09 23.14 -12.73
N LYS A 166 -10.23 23.94 -13.37
CA LYS A 166 -10.54 25.33 -13.75
C LYS A 166 -11.65 25.46 -14.80
N TYR A 167 -11.77 24.48 -15.69
CA TYR A 167 -12.74 24.50 -16.80
C TYR A 167 -13.75 23.36 -16.71
N ALA A 168 -14.15 22.96 -15.50
CA ALA A 168 -15.02 21.79 -15.28
C ALA A 168 -16.36 21.85 -16.03
N GLU A 169 -17.00 23.02 -16.10
CA GLU A 169 -18.26 23.25 -16.82
C GLU A 169 -18.08 23.34 -18.35
N ASP A 170 -16.88 23.73 -18.79
CA ASP A 170 -16.57 24.03 -20.18
C ASP A 170 -15.98 22.83 -20.94
N VAL A 171 -15.33 21.94 -20.20
CA VAL A 171 -14.82 20.65 -20.67
C VAL A 171 -15.97 19.64 -20.57
N GLY A 172 -17.02 19.84 -21.37
CA GLY A 172 -18.00 18.78 -21.59
C GLY A 172 -17.28 17.60 -22.27
N LEU A 173 -17.00 16.54 -21.53
CA LEU A 173 -16.35 15.37 -22.11
C LEU A 173 -17.43 14.65 -22.93
N ASP A 174 -17.24 14.55 -24.25
CA ASP A 174 -18.00 13.60 -25.06
C ASP A 174 -17.68 12.17 -24.57
N VAL A 175 -18.51 11.18 -24.92
CA VAL A 175 -18.39 9.76 -24.52
C VAL A 175 -16.97 9.17 -24.74
N GLU A 176 -16.21 9.65 -25.72
CA GLU A 176 -14.81 9.25 -25.99
C GLU A 176 -13.79 9.78 -24.95
N GLU A 177 -14.13 10.81 -24.21
CA GLU A 177 -13.25 11.48 -23.24
C GLU A 177 -13.53 11.01 -21.80
N GLU A 178 -14.69 10.39 -21.53
CA GLU A 178 -14.88 9.50 -20.36
C GLU A 178 -13.97 8.28 -20.42
N GLU A 179 -13.74 7.72 -21.62
CA GLU A 179 -12.71 6.70 -21.86
C GLU A 179 -11.30 7.25 -21.57
N SER A 180 -11.10 8.56 -21.68
CA SER A 180 -9.82 9.21 -21.37
C SER A 180 -9.63 9.43 -19.86
N ILE A 181 -10.69 9.70 -19.11
CA ILE A 181 -10.66 9.70 -17.63
C ILE A 181 -10.41 8.29 -17.10
N THR A 182 -11.10 7.27 -17.61
CA THR A 182 -10.85 5.88 -17.23
C THR A 182 -9.45 5.43 -17.64
N SER A 183 -8.92 5.93 -18.76
CA SER A 183 -7.51 5.77 -19.12
C SER A 183 -6.59 6.37 -18.07
N ILE A 184 -6.88 7.53 -17.49
CA ILE A 184 -6.08 8.13 -16.41
C ILE A 184 -6.21 7.34 -15.11
N ARG A 185 -7.42 6.87 -14.76
CA ARG A 185 -7.60 5.94 -13.63
C ARG A 185 -6.67 4.75 -13.79
N ARG A 186 -6.55 4.19 -15.00
CA ARG A 186 -5.65 3.07 -15.28
C ARG A 186 -4.16 3.46 -15.34
N LEU A 187 -3.83 4.59 -15.97
CA LEU A 187 -2.44 5.01 -16.26
C LEU A 187 -1.77 5.72 -15.07
N GLY A 188 -2.49 6.60 -14.38
CA GLY A 188 -1.98 7.34 -13.22
C GLY A 188 -1.74 6.44 -12.01
N LEU A 189 -2.65 5.51 -11.73
CA LEU A 189 -2.59 4.66 -10.54
C LEU A 189 -1.60 3.50 -10.66
N GLN A 190 -1.41 2.95 -11.87
CA GLN A 190 -0.45 1.87 -12.08
C GLN A 190 1.00 2.37 -12.06
N HIS A 191 1.23 3.61 -12.51
CA HIS A 191 2.58 4.16 -12.63
C HIS A 191 3.01 4.95 -11.38
N PHE A 192 2.08 5.59 -10.66
CA PHE A 192 2.36 6.42 -9.49
C PHE A 192 1.55 6.00 -8.25
N PRO A 193 1.81 4.81 -7.67
CA PRO A 193 1.07 4.32 -6.50
C PRO A 193 1.33 5.14 -5.22
N ASP A 194 2.44 5.90 -5.17
CA ASP A 194 2.89 6.63 -3.96
C ASP A 194 2.36 8.06 -3.87
N GLN A 195 1.69 8.57 -4.91
CA GLN A 195 1.17 9.95 -4.99
C GLN A 195 -0.25 9.98 -5.55
N ALA A 196 -1.00 8.89 -5.36
CA ALA A 196 -2.34 8.75 -5.90
C ALA A 196 -3.35 9.71 -5.24
N GLY A 197 -3.07 10.20 -4.03
CA GLY A 197 -3.98 11.06 -3.26
C GLY A 197 -4.41 12.31 -4.01
N ARG A 198 -3.43 13.09 -4.52
CA ARG A 198 -3.72 14.33 -5.27
C ARG A 198 -4.46 14.08 -6.59
N LEU A 199 -4.21 12.94 -7.23
CA LEU A 199 -4.89 12.59 -8.49
C LEU A 199 -6.37 12.28 -8.24
N TRP A 200 -6.67 11.49 -7.20
CA TRP A 200 -8.03 11.15 -6.83
C TRP A 200 -8.82 12.36 -6.32
N THR A 201 -8.22 13.20 -5.48
CA THR A 201 -8.89 14.42 -5.02
C THR A 201 -9.14 15.38 -6.19
N GLY A 202 -8.18 15.54 -7.11
CA GLY A 202 -8.36 16.39 -8.29
C GLY A 202 -9.41 15.87 -9.27
N LEU A 203 -9.56 14.54 -9.37
CA LEU A 203 -10.63 13.95 -10.17
C LEU A 203 -11.99 14.14 -9.50
N ALA A 204 -12.07 13.98 -8.18
CA ALA A 204 -13.30 14.19 -7.44
C ALA A 204 -13.75 15.66 -7.48
N THR A 205 -12.84 16.62 -7.30
CA THR A 205 -13.16 18.06 -7.42
C THR A 205 -13.65 18.42 -8.82
N PHE A 206 -13.14 17.76 -9.87
CA PHE A 206 -13.67 17.92 -11.23
C PHE A 206 -15.14 17.51 -11.33
N TRP A 207 -15.53 16.34 -10.78
CA TRP A 207 -16.93 15.90 -10.79
C TRP A 207 -17.84 16.76 -9.91
N ILE A 208 -17.32 17.23 -8.77
CA ILE A 208 -18.06 18.14 -7.87
C ILE A 208 -18.37 19.45 -8.58
N ARG A 209 -17.40 20.06 -9.28
CA ARG A 209 -17.63 21.30 -10.03
C ARG A 209 -18.60 21.14 -11.22
N ARG A 210 -18.77 19.92 -11.72
CA ARG A 210 -19.76 19.59 -12.75
C ARG A 210 -21.18 19.39 -12.18
N GLY A 211 -21.30 19.14 -10.87
CA GLY A 211 -22.57 18.87 -10.19
C GLY A 211 -22.92 17.38 -10.06
N ASP A 212 -22.09 16.48 -10.58
CA ASP A 212 -22.30 15.02 -10.51
C ASP A 212 -21.75 14.47 -9.18
N LEU A 213 -22.49 14.68 -8.08
CA LEU A 213 -22.05 14.32 -6.73
C LEU A 213 -21.93 12.81 -6.49
N ASP A 214 -22.77 11.99 -7.12
CA ASP A 214 -22.75 10.54 -6.92
C ASP A 214 -21.52 9.90 -7.59
N ILE A 215 -21.13 10.39 -8.78
CA ILE A 215 -19.89 9.96 -9.43
C ILE A 215 -18.68 10.40 -8.59
N ALA A 216 -18.74 11.57 -7.95
CA ALA A 216 -17.69 12.01 -7.04
C ALA A 216 -17.56 11.06 -5.82
N LYS A 217 -18.68 10.62 -5.23
CA LYS A 217 -18.69 9.62 -4.15
C LYS A 217 -18.04 8.31 -4.61
N ASP A 218 -18.42 7.78 -5.76
CA ASP A 218 -17.85 6.55 -6.31
C ASP A 218 -16.33 6.68 -6.53
N VAL A 219 -15.87 7.84 -7.01
CA VAL A 219 -14.45 8.15 -7.20
C VAL A 219 -13.70 8.19 -5.87
N PHE A 220 -14.30 8.74 -4.80
CA PHE A 220 -13.71 8.73 -3.47
C PHE A 220 -13.62 7.32 -2.88
N GLU A 221 -14.67 6.50 -3.01
CA GLU A 221 -14.69 5.10 -2.54
C GLU A 221 -13.68 4.22 -3.30
N GLU A 222 -13.62 4.35 -4.64
CA GLU A 222 -12.58 3.72 -5.45
C GLU A 222 -11.16 4.17 -5.02
N GLY A 223 -11.00 5.46 -4.73
CA GLY A 223 -9.75 6.03 -4.24
C GLY A 223 -9.30 5.43 -2.91
N ILE A 224 -10.22 5.33 -1.94
CA ILE A 224 -9.98 4.71 -0.64
C ILE A 224 -9.60 3.23 -0.80
N ALA A 225 -10.25 2.50 -1.71
CA ALA A 225 -9.93 1.09 -1.97
C ALA A 225 -8.55 0.89 -2.62
N ALA A 226 -8.13 1.81 -3.50
CA ALA A 226 -6.90 1.70 -4.26
C ALA A 226 -5.64 2.13 -3.48
N VAL A 227 -5.76 3.04 -2.53
CA VAL A 227 -4.60 3.65 -1.87
C VAL A 227 -3.85 2.70 -0.92
N LYS A 228 -2.52 2.76 -1.00
CA LYS A 228 -1.55 2.01 -0.17
C LYS A 228 -0.86 2.85 0.91
N THR A 229 -0.87 4.18 0.78
CA THR A 229 -0.20 5.08 1.72
C THR A 229 -1.20 5.75 2.64
N VAL A 230 -0.84 5.92 3.92
CA VAL A 230 -1.71 6.57 4.91
C VAL A 230 -1.91 8.05 4.58
N ARG A 231 -0.88 8.71 4.04
CA ARG A 231 -0.92 10.12 3.68
C ARG A 231 -1.92 10.38 2.54
N ASP A 232 -1.89 9.55 1.50
CA ASP A 232 -2.86 9.67 0.41
C ASP A 232 -4.26 9.34 0.91
N PHE A 233 -4.41 8.36 1.81
CA PHE A 233 -5.71 8.03 2.41
C PHE A 233 -6.28 9.21 3.19
N THR A 234 -5.48 9.84 4.07
CA THR A 234 -5.92 11.02 4.82
C THR A 234 -6.32 12.15 3.88
N GLN A 235 -5.57 12.38 2.81
CA GLN A 235 -5.89 13.44 1.86
C GLN A 235 -7.22 13.20 1.13
N ILE A 236 -7.49 11.96 0.68
CA ILE A 236 -8.75 11.60 0.01
C ILE A 236 -9.90 11.64 1.02
N PHE A 237 -9.70 11.10 2.22
CA PHE A 237 -10.75 11.02 3.24
C PHE A 237 -11.13 12.40 3.77
N ASP A 238 -10.16 13.27 4.08
CA ASP A 238 -10.43 14.61 4.57
C ASP A 238 -11.16 15.44 3.49
N ALA A 239 -10.76 15.30 2.22
CA ALA A 239 -11.46 15.92 1.10
C ALA A 239 -12.88 15.36 0.92
N TYR A 240 -13.07 14.04 1.06
CA TYR A 240 -14.39 13.42 0.97
C TYR A 240 -15.31 13.93 2.08
N ALA A 241 -14.82 13.94 3.32
CA ALA A 241 -15.54 14.45 4.48
C ALA A 241 -15.93 15.92 4.33
N GLU A 242 -14.98 16.77 3.93
CA GLU A 242 -15.24 18.19 3.67
C GLU A 242 -16.32 18.39 2.59
N THR A 243 -16.27 17.59 1.51
CA THR A 243 -17.28 17.70 0.45
C THR A 243 -18.65 17.22 0.89
N SER A 244 -18.74 16.14 1.67
CA SER A 244 -20.02 15.69 2.24
C SER A 244 -20.57 16.69 3.25
N GLU A 245 -19.74 17.29 4.09
CA GLU A 245 -20.15 18.33 5.04
C GLU A 245 -20.68 19.57 4.30
N ASN A 246 -19.99 20.02 3.25
CA ASN A 246 -20.42 21.16 2.44
C ASN A 246 -21.75 20.89 1.71
N VAL A 247 -21.92 19.68 1.15
CA VAL A 247 -23.18 19.28 0.49
C VAL A 247 -24.31 19.19 1.52
N MET A 248 -24.08 18.59 2.69
CA MET A 248 -25.06 18.54 3.78
C MET A 248 -25.43 19.95 4.27
N GLY A 249 -24.45 20.83 4.46
CA GLY A 249 -24.68 22.23 4.81
C GLY A 249 -25.56 22.95 3.79
N PHE A 250 -25.28 22.79 2.50
CA PHE A 250 -26.10 23.38 1.44
C PHE A 250 -27.54 22.86 1.45
N MET A 251 -27.75 21.54 1.60
CA MET A 251 -29.11 20.97 1.65
C MET A 251 -29.86 21.37 2.94
N MET A 252 -29.15 21.55 4.06
CA MET A 252 -29.74 22.05 5.31
C MET A 252 -30.15 23.52 5.20
N ASP A 253 -29.33 24.36 4.56
CA ASP A 253 -29.66 25.75 4.30
C ASP A 253 -30.86 25.85 3.34
N GLU A 254 -30.91 25.03 2.29
CA GLU A 254 -32.05 24.96 1.36
C GLU A 254 -33.33 24.51 2.08
N LEU A 255 -33.25 23.53 2.99
CA LEU A 255 -34.36 23.14 3.84
C LEU A 255 -34.82 24.26 4.78
N ALA A 256 -33.88 25.03 5.34
CA ALA A 256 -34.20 26.16 6.21
C ALA A 256 -34.92 27.27 5.45
N GLU A 257 -34.48 27.61 4.24
CA GLU A 257 -35.15 28.57 3.36
C GLU A 257 -36.57 28.11 2.98
N LEU A 258 -36.75 26.81 2.70
CA LEU A 258 -38.06 26.22 2.42
C LEU A 258 -38.97 26.15 3.66
N ALA A 259 -38.40 26.11 4.86
CA ALA A 259 -39.15 26.18 6.11
C ALA A 259 -39.65 27.60 6.41
N GLU A 260 -38.91 28.63 5.99
CA GLU A 260 -39.33 30.04 6.08
C GLU A 260 -40.30 30.46 4.95
N GLY A 261 -40.25 29.79 3.79
CA GLY A 261 -41.16 29.99 2.67
C GLY A 261 -42.49 29.22 2.75
N ASP A 262 -43.45 29.58 1.89
CA ASP A 262 -44.74 28.85 1.72
C ASP A 262 -44.56 27.66 0.74
N GLY A 263 -43.47 26.90 0.91
CA GLY A 263 -43.10 25.78 0.05
C GLY A 263 -43.98 24.55 0.26
N ASP A 264 -44.20 23.77 -0.79
CA ASP A 264 -45.04 22.57 -0.76
C ASP A 264 -44.55 21.58 0.31
N VAL A 265 -45.48 21.03 1.10
CA VAL A 265 -45.15 20.21 2.27
C VAL A 265 -44.48 18.89 1.85
N ASP A 266 -44.87 18.37 0.69
CA ASP A 266 -44.31 17.13 0.13
C ASP A 266 -42.86 17.32 -0.35
N GLU A 267 -42.51 18.47 -0.94
CA GLU A 267 -41.12 18.75 -1.37
C GLU A 267 -40.18 18.86 -0.16
N ARG A 268 -40.64 19.46 0.94
CA ARG A 268 -39.89 19.51 2.20
C ARG A 268 -39.61 18.11 2.76
N LEU A 269 -40.64 17.27 2.85
CA LEU A 269 -40.50 15.90 3.36
C LEU A 269 -39.51 15.07 2.52
N THR A 270 -39.52 15.22 1.20
CA THR A 270 -38.56 14.50 0.34
C THR A 270 -37.11 14.94 0.58
N LYS A 271 -36.87 16.25 0.76
CA LYS A 271 -35.53 16.77 1.04
C LYS A 271 -35.06 16.47 2.46
N GLU A 272 -35.97 16.46 3.44
CA GLU A 272 -35.67 16.02 4.81
C GLU A 272 -35.22 14.55 4.83
N GLN A 273 -35.93 13.67 4.12
CA GLN A 273 -35.51 12.27 3.98
C GLN A 273 -34.16 12.14 3.27
N GLU A 274 -33.90 12.92 2.22
CA GLU A 274 -32.63 12.89 1.49
C GLU A 274 -31.45 13.38 2.34
N VAL A 275 -31.69 14.38 3.20
CA VAL A 275 -30.70 14.85 4.18
C VAL A 275 -30.46 13.80 5.26
N ASP A 276 -31.51 13.17 5.78
CA ASP A 276 -31.39 12.11 6.78
C ASP A 276 -30.62 10.88 6.24
N GLU A 277 -30.89 10.48 4.99
CA GLU A 277 -30.15 9.40 4.32
C GLU A 277 -28.67 9.75 4.17
N ARG A 278 -28.34 10.98 3.75
CA ARG A 278 -26.93 11.42 3.60
C ARG A 278 -26.21 11.62 4.94
N MET A 279 -26.91 12.07 5.97
CA MET A 279 -26.39 12.16 7.33
C MET A 279 -26.03 10.77 7.85
N LYS A 280 -26.92 9.79 7.65
CA LYS A 280 -26.65 8.40 8.00
C LYS A 280 -25.46 7.81 7.23
N ASP A 281 -25.38 8.05 5.92
CA ASP A 281 -24.25 7.61 5.10
C ASP A 281 -22.91 8.22 5.59
N PHE A 282 -22.94 9.47 6.04
CA PHE A 282 -21.77 10.15 6.61
C PHE A 282 -21.37 9.58 7.98
N GLU A 283 -22.34 9.30 8.86
CA GLU A 283 -22.08 8.62 10.13
C GLU A 283 -21.45 7.24 9.90
N ASP A 284 -22.03 6.45 8.99
CA ASP A 284 -21.49 5.16 8.54
C ASP A 284 -20.04 5.28 8.04
N LEU A 285 -19.73 6.32 7.25
CA LEU A 285 -18.39 6.58 6.75
C LEU A 285 -17.41 6.91 7.89
N MET A 286 -17.84 7.73 8.85
CA MET A 286 -17.02 8.12 9.99
C MET A 286 -16.73 6.93 10.91
N GLU A 287 -17.69 6.03 11.11
CA GLU A 287 -17.49 4.76 11.81
C GLU A 287 -16.54 3.81 11.07
N ARG A 288 -16.56 3.82 9.73
CA ARG A 288 -15.66 3.02 8.89
C ARG A 288 -14.22 3.51 8.89
N ARG A 289 -13.95 4.78 9.24
CA ARG A 289 -12.60 5.39 9.16
C ARG A 289 -11.50 4.55 9.83
N PRO A 290 -11.63 4.05 11.08
CA PRO A 290 -10.59 3.22 11.69
C PRO A 290 -10.35 1.90 10.95
N PHE A 291 -11.42 1.29 10.40
CA PHE A 291 -11.33 0.06 9.60
C PHE A 291 -10.61 0.31 8.27
N LEU A 292 -10.89 1.44 7.62
CA LEU A 292 -10.26 1.81 6.35
C LEU A 292 -8.78 2.11 6.52
N ILE A 293 -8.38 2.81 7.60
CA ILE A 293 -6.97 3.04 7.94
C ILE A 293 -6.25 1.70 8.15
N ASN A 294 -6.87 0.79 8.89
CA ASN A 294 -6.32 -0.54 9.11
C ASN A 294 -6.15 -1.32 7.79
N ASP A 295 -7.15 -1.27 6.91
CA ASP A 295 -7.06 -1.91 5.58
C ASP A 295 -5.93 -1.31 4.71
N VAL A 296 -5.72 0.01 4.75
CA VAL A 296 -4.58 0.64 4.05
C VAL A 296 -3.24 0.15 4.60
N MET A 297 -3.10 0.02 5.92
CA MET A 297 -1.89 -0.50 6.56
C MET A 297 -1.63 -1.97 6.17
N LEU A 298 -2.68 -2.79 6.17
CA LEU A 298 -2.59 -4.19 5.75
C LEU A 298 -2.28 -4.34 4.25
N ARG A 299 -2.73 -3.41 3.40
CA ARG A 299 -2.33 -3.37 1.97
C ARG A 299 -0.86 -3.01 1.79
N ARG A 300 -0.31 -2.17 2.67
CA ARG A 300 1.12 -1.82 2.65
C ARG A 300 1.98 -2.99 3.11
N ASN A 301 1.66 -3.56 4.27
CA ASN A 301 2.36 -4.67 4.90
C ASN A 301 1.35 -5.74 5.35
N GLN A 302 1.07 -6.71 4.49
CA GLN A 302 0.15 -7.82 4.78
C GLN A 302 0.65 -8.71 5.93
N ASP A 303 1.97 -8.74 6.14
CA ASP A 303 2.66 -9.57 7.11
C ASP A 303 2.78 -8.91 8.51
N ASP A 304 2.22 -7.70 8.71
CA ASP A 304 2.27 -7.01 10.02
C ASP A 304 1.19 -7.52 10.98
N VAL A 305 1.64 -8.33 11.93
CA VAL A 305 0.81 -8.99 12.93
C VAL A 305 0.12 -7.99 13.87
N GLN A 306 0.77 -6.86 14.18
CA GLN A 306 0.22 -5.87 15.09
C GLN A 306 -1.00 -5.16 14.50
N GLU A 307 -1.01 -4.93 13.19
CA GLU A 307 -2.14 -4.30 12.51
C GLU A 307 -3.34 -5.26 12.43
N TRP A 308 -3.11 -6.58 12.29
CA TRP A 308 -4.17 -7.57 12.40
C TRP A 308 -4.77 -7.63 13.81
N GLU A 309 -3.95 -7.49 14.86
CA GLU A 309 -4.46 -7.38 16.24
C GLU A 309 -5.29 -6.11 16.46
N ARG A 310 -4.84 -4.97 15.92
CA ARG A 310 -5.65 -3.72 15.95
C ARG A 310 -6.97 -3.89 15.22
N ARG A 311 -7.00 -4.61 14.08
CA ARG A 311 -8.24 -4.93 13.37
C ARG A 311 -9.19 -5.74 14.24
N ALA A 312 -8.67 -6.78 14.89
CA ALA A 312 -9.47 -7.62 15.77
C ALA A 312 -10.00 -6.84 16.98
N PHE A 313 -9.20 -5.90 17.52
CA PHE A 313 -9.64 -4.99 18.57
C PHE A 313 -10.76 -4.06 18.10
N LEU A 314 -10.68 -3.54 16.87
CA LEU A 314 -11.72 -2.67 16.28
C LEU A 314 -13.07 -3.37 16.11
N HIS A 315 -13.08 -4.68 15.83
CA HIS A 315 -14.33 -5.46 15.74
C HIS A 315 -15.01 -5.71 17.10
N GLY A 316 -14.37 -5.37 18.22
CA GLY A 316 -14.99 -5.36 19.55
C GLY A 316 -15.67 -6.69 19.94
N GLU A 317 -17.00 -6.65 20.07
CA GLU A 317 -17.84 -7.74 20.61
C GLU A 317 -18.29 -8.77 19.55
N ASP A 318 -18.13 -8.48 18.25
CA ASP A 318 -18.55 -9.37 17.16
C ASP A 318 -17.56 -10.53 16.98
N GLN A 319 -17.69 -11.54 17.84
CA GLN A 319 -16.81 -12.72 17.85
C GLN A 319 -16.75 -13.44 16.48
N ALA A 320 -17.83 -13.42 15.71
CA ALA A 320 -17.87 -14.04 14.39
C ALA A 320 -16.99 -13.30 13.37
N GLN A 321 -17.02 -11.96 13.37
CA GLN A 321 -16.19 -11.15 12.48
C GLN A 321 -14.73 -11.18 12.92
N VAL A 322 -14.47 -11.13 14.23
CA VAL A 322 -13.13 -11.31 14.81
C VAL A 322 -12.51 -12.64 14.36
N ILE A 323 -13.28 -13.74 14.37
CA ILE A 323 -12.76 -15.02 13.91
C ILE A 323 -12.49 -15.02 12.41
N ALA A 324 -13.36 -14.39 11.61
CA ALA A 324 -13.15 -14.27 10.18
C ALA A 324 -11.92 -13.41 9.84
N THR A 325 -11.64 -12.34 10.61
CA THR A 325 -10.44 -11.52 10.42
C THR A 325 -9.18 -12.27 10.78
N TYR A 326 -9.16 -13.02 11.88
CA TYR A 326 -8.02 -13.88 12.21
C TYR A 326 -7.85 -15.05 11.23
N GLN A 327 -8.93 -15.61 10.67
CA GLN A 327 -8.83 -16.61 9.59
C GLN A 327 -8.16 -16.03 8.35
N LYS A 328 -8.61 -14.85 7.90
CA LYS A 328 -7.98 -14.12 6.80
C LYS A 328 -6.52 -13.78 7.13
N ALA A 329 -6.21 -13.39 8.37
CA ALA A 329 -4.83 -13.16 8.81
C ALA A 329 -3.97 -14.41 8.65
N VAL A 330 -4.43 -15.57 9.12
CA VAL A 330 -3.68 -16.84 9.01
C VAL A 330 -3.48 -17.27 7.55
N ASP A 331 -4.46 -17.05 6.68
CA ASP A 331 -4.35 -17.40 5.26
C ASP A 331 -3.42 -16.44 4.48
N THR A 332 -3.28 -15.20 4.96
CA THR A 332 -2.55 -14.12 4.26
C THR A 332 -1.11 -13.94 4.73
N ILE A 333 -0.81 -14.17 6.01
CA ILE A 333 0.50 -13.89 6.60
C ILE A 333 1.51 -14.96 6.18
N ASN A 334 2.65 -14.52 5.65
CA ASN A 334 3.79 -15.40 5.38
C ASN A 334 4.67 -15.55 6.63
N PRO A 335 4.81 -16.76 7.21
CA PRO A 335 5.55 -16.97 8.46
C PRO A 335 7.05 -16.65 8.36
N ARG A 336 7.59 -16.62 7.13
CA ARG A 336 9.00 -16.31 6.84
C ARG A 336 9.33 -14.83 6.78
N LYS A 337 8.33 -13.98 6.51
CA LYS A 337 8.48 -12.52 6.39
C LYS A 337 7.79 -11.76 7.53
N ALA A 338 7.01 -12.47 8.36
CA ALA A 338 6.31 -11.91 9.48
C ALA A 338 7.25 -11.20 10.46
N THR A 339 6.81 -10.02 10.90
CA THR A 339 7.39 -9.28 12.02
C THR A 339 7.42 -10.16 13.29
N PRO A 340 8.42 -10.03 14.18
CA PRO A 340 8.37 -10.68 15.49
C PRO A 340 7.04 -10.38 16.19
N GLY A 341 6.31 -11.44 16.58
CA GLY A 341 4.96 -11.34 17.15
C GLY A 341 3.93 -12.31 16.58
N PHE A 342 4.24 -13.07 15.52
CA PHE A 342 3.28 -14.03 14.94
C PHE A 342 2.77 -15.09 15.93
N ASN A 343 3.55 -15.44 16.95
CA ASN A 343 3.09 -16.33 18.02
C ASN A 343 2.00 -15.67 18.86
N LEU A 344 2.12 -14.36 19.10
CA LEU A 344 1.16 -13.61 19.91
C LEU A 344 -0.23 -13.62 19.24
N LEU A 345 -0.30 -13.58 17.91
CA LEU A 345 -1.56 -13.73 17.18
C LEU A 345 -2.17 -15.11 17.37
N PHE A 346 -1.37 -16.18 17.36
CA PHE A 346 -1.89 -17.51 17.70
C PHE A 346 -2.33 -17.60 19.17
N ILE A 347 -1.61 -16.94 20.07
CA ILE A 347 -1.91 -16.88 21.51
C ILE A 347 -3.19 -16.09 21.77
N THR A 348 -3.46 -14.98 21.07
CA THR A 348 -4.70 -14.19 21.19
C THR A 348 -5.88 -14.86 20.47
N PHE A 349 -5.61 -15.55 19.37
CA PHE A 349 -6.62 -16.27 18.58
C PHE A 349 -7.16 -17.52 19.29
N CYS A 350 -6.32 -18.28 19.98
CA CYS A 350 -6.71 -19.51 20.69
C CYS A 350 -7.84 -19.31 21.75
N PRO A 351 -7.77 -18.32 22.66
CA PRO A 351 -8.84 -18.04 23.64
C PRO A 351 -10.09 -17.39 23.01
N LEU A 352 -9.94 -16.55 21.97
CA LEU A 352 -11.09 -15.99 21.24
C LEU A 352 -11.87 -17.08 20.48
N LEU A 353 -11.14 -18.05 19.91
CA LEU A 353 -11.74 -19.23 19.34
C LEU A 353 -12.48 -20.06 20.38
N ARG A 354 -11.95 -20.20 21.59
CA ARG A 354 -12.63 -20.89 22.70
C ARG A 354 -13.97 -20.24 23.05
N ALA A 355 -14.05 -18.91 23.11
CA ALA A 355 -15.30 -18.20 23.38
C ALA A 355 -16.39 -18.52 22.34
N ALA A 356 -16.00 -18.60 21.06
CA ALA A 356 -16.94 -18.98 19.99
C ALA A 356 -17.15 -20.50 19.84
N LEU A 357 -16.18 -21.33 20.21
CA LEU A 357 -16.16 -22.79 20.00
C LEU A 357 -16.72 -23.61 21.16
N GLN A 358 -17.14 -23.01 22.28
CA GLN A 358 -18.07 -23.71 23.19
C GLN A 358 -19.32 -24.25 22.45
N ARG A 359 -19.59 -23.79 21.22
CA ARG A 359 -20.64 -24.31 20.33
C ARG A 359 -20.19 -25.38 19.31
N LEU A 360 -18.91 -25.53 18.95
CA LEU A 360 -18.46 -26.40 17.84
C LEU A 360 -17.04 -26.96 18.09
N GLY A 361 -16.85 -28.28 18.03
CA GLY A 361 -15.56 -28.96 18.31
C GLY A 361 -14.42 -28.75 17.29
N SER A 362 -14.33 -27.59 16.63
CA SER A 362 -13.37 -27.31 15.54
C SER A 362 -12.02 -26.74 15.99
N GLY A 363 -11.84 -26.44 17.29
CA GLY A 363 -10.62 -25.82 17.83
C GLY A 363 -9.37 -26.66 17.62
N SER A 364 -9.46 -27.96 17.93
CA SER A 364 -8.33 -28.89 17.83
C SER A 364 -7.84 -29.08 16.39
N GLN A 365 -8.71 -28.91 15.38
CA GLN A 365 -8.31 -29.00 13.98
C GLN A 365 -7.54 -27.76 13.51
N ARG A 366 -7.79 -26.61 14.12
CA ARG A 366 -7.10 -25.36 13.76
C ARG A 366 -5.75 -25.22 14.44
N SER A 367 -5.61 -25.62 15.71
CA SER A 367 -4.29 -25.73 16.36
C SER A 367 -3.37 -26.72 15.62
N ARG A 368 -3.93 -27.81 15.08
CA ARG A 368 -3.20 -28.72 14.16
C ARG A 368 -2.75 -28.05 12.86
N LYS A 369 -3.52 -27.09 12.32
CA LYS A 369 -3.07 -26.29 11.17
C LYS A 369 -1.94 -25.34 11.56
N GLY A 370 -2.01 -24.70 12.74
CA GLY A 370 -0.96 -23.83 13.27
C GLY A 370 0.40 -24.53 13.41
N THR A 371 0.41 -25.79 13.83
CA THR A 371 1.64 -26.60 13.91
C THR A 371 2.21 -27.02 12.56
N THR A 372 1.43 -26.91 11.47
CA THR A 372 1.86 -27.18 10.09
C THR A 372 2.52 -25.95 9.44
N VAL A 373 2.41 -24.78 10.07
CA VAL A 373 2.96 -23.51 9.56
C VAL A 373 4.47 -23.44 9.79
N PRO A 374 5.31 -23.13 8.77
CA PRO A 374 6.75 -23.11 8.90
C PRO A 374 7.28 -21.78 9.45
N PHE A 375 7.32 -21.63 10.78
CA PHE A 375 7.91 -20.46 11.47
C PHE A 375 9.42 -20.30 11.20
N VAL A 376 9.93 -19.07 11.27
CA VAL A 376 11.39 -18.78 11.16
C VAL A 376 12.13 -19.25 12.41
N ARG A 377 11.63 -18.88 13.60
CA ARG A 377 12.25 -19.30 14.87
C ARG A 377 11.62 -20.60 15.36
N VAL A 378 12.44 -21.43 15.99
CA VAL A 378 12.00 -22.70 16.58
C VAL A 378 11.30 -22.45 17.92
N ASP A 379 11.76 -21.46 18.68
CA ASP A 379 11.14 -21.03 19.93
C ASP A 379 9.70 -20.54 19.71
N ASP A 380 9.46 -19.88 18.58
CA ASP A 380 8.14 -19.40 18.18
C ASP A 380 7.13 -20.53 18.01
N LEU A 381 7.56 -21.61 17.38
CA LEU A 381 6.77 -22.83 17.26
C LEU A 381 6.60 -23.51 18.63
N ALA A 382 7.64 -23.52 19.47
CA ALA A 382 7.57 -24.12 20.80
C ALA A 382 6.52 -23.44 21.70
N ASP A 383 6.46 -22.11 21.70
CA ASP A 383 5.46 -21.35 22.45
C ASP A 383 4.03 -21.71 22.00
N VAL A 384 3.79 -21.90 20.69
CA VAL A 384 2.48 -22.34 20.17
C VAL A 384 2.09 -23.73 20.66
N TRP A 385 3.04 -24.66 20.77
CA TRP A 385 2.77 -25.99 21.31
C TRP A 385 2.51 -25.96 22.82
N CYS A 386 3.28 -25.18 23.59
CA CYS A 386 3.08 -25.01 25.03
C CYS A 386 1.69 -24.43 25.31
N GLU A 387 1.30 -23.39 24.58
CA GLU A 387 -0.02 -22.76 24.73
C GLU A 387 -1.16 -23.69 24.31
N TRP A 388 -0.97 -24.51 23.28
CA TRP A 388 -1.97 -25.54 22.94
C TRP A 388 -2.11 -26.57 24.08
N ALA A 389 -1.01 -26.97 24.70
CA ALA A 389 -1.05 -27.90 25.83
C ALA A 389 -1.67 -27.26 27.09
N GLU A 390 -1.34 -26.01 27.42
CA GLU A 390 -2.01 -25.26 28.49
C GLU A 390 -3.52 -25.12 28.24
N MET A 391 -3.93 -24.91 26.99
CA MET A 391 -5.35 -24.83 26.63
C MET A 391 -6.09 -26.14 26.90
N GLU A 392 -5.49 -27.29 26.62
CA GLU A 392 -6.08 -28.60 26.94
C GLU A 392 -6.07 -28.90 28.45
N ILE A 393 -5.04 -28.45 29.17
CA ILE A 393 -4.99 -28.50 30.64
C ILE A 393 -6.14 -27.69 31.25
N ARG A 394 -6.36 -26.46 30.78
CA ARG A 394 -7.50 -25.61 31.21
C ARG A 394 -8.86 -26.23 30.88
N ASN A 395 -8.94 -27.14 29.92
CA ASN A 395 -10.15 -27.87 29.57
C ASN A 395 -10.33 -29.17 30.39
N GLY A 396 -9.35 -29.55 31.21
CA GLY A 396 -9.35 -30.81 31.98
C GLY A 396 -9.00 -32.05 31.16
N ASN A 397 -8.57 -31.89 29.90
CA ASN A 397 -8.19 -33.01 29.02
C ASN A 397 -6.70 -33.33 29.14
N PHE A 398 -6.29 -33.85 30.29
CA PHE A 398 -4.88 -34.09 30.60
C PHE A 398 -4.21 -35.14 29.68
N ASP A 399 -4.91 -36.22 29.33
CA ASP A 399 -4.41 -37.26 28.40
C ASP A 399 -4.14 -36.70 27.00
N SER A 400 -4.98 -35.77 26.54
CA SER A 400 -4.80 -35.12 25.24
C SER A 400 -3.58 -34.21 25.26
N ALA A 401 -3.35 -33.48 26.36
CA ALA A 401 -2.17 -32.63 26.53
C ALA A 401 -0.88 -33.46 26.48
N LEU A 402 -0.83 -34.60 27.17
CA LEU A 402 0.31 -35.52 27.12
C LEU A 402 0.55 -36.06 25.69
N ARG A 403 -0.51 -36.42 24.96
CA ARG A 403 -0.39 -36.88 23.55
C ARG A 403 0.08 -35.79 22.59
N ILE A 404 -0.31 -34.55 22.85
CA ILE A 404 0.11 -33.39 22.05
C ILE A 404 1.60 -33.15 22.25
N MET A 405 2.05 -33.15 23.49
CA MET A 405 3.46 -32.94 23.82
C MET A 405 4.35 -34.11 23.39
N SER A 406 3.88 -35.36 23.52
CA SER A 406 4.62 -36.52 22.99
C SER A 406 4.76 -36.46 21.47
N ARG A 407 3.73 -36.03 20.75
CA ARG A 407 3.80 -35.80 19.30
C ARG A 407 4.75 -34.66 18.92
N ALA A 408 4.81 -33.60 19.72
CA ALA A 408 5.72 -32.47 19.48
C ALA A 408 7.21 -32.87 19.71
N THR A 409 7.44 -33.81 20.63
CA THR A 409 8.77 -34.31 21.02
C THR A 409 9.23 -35.55 20.22
N GLU A 410 8.41 -36.07 19.31
CA GLU A 410 8.77 -37.20 18.45
C GLU A 410 9.97 -36.86 17.54
N ALA A 411 11.16 -37.27 17.98
CA ALA A 411 12.35 -37.21 17.15
C ALA A 411 12.23 -38.18 15.95
N PRO A 412 12.70 -37.80 14.74
CA PRO A 412 12.69 -38.69 13.58
C PRO A 412 13.51 -39.96 13.85
N GLN A 413 13.00 -41.11 13.42
CA GLN A 413 13.48 -42.46 13.79
C GLN A 413 14.92 -42.80 13.35
N THR A 414 15.60 -41.93 12.58
CA THR A 414 16.96 -42.19 12.08
C THR A 414 17.99 -41.31 12.79
N ALA A 415 18.91 -41.93 13.54
CA ALA A 415 19.99 -41.24 14.26
C ALA A 415 20.90 -40.36 13.36
N ALA A 416 20.98 -40.68 12.06
CA ALA A 416 21.67 -39.86 11.06
C ALA A 416 20.92 -38.54 10.74
N ALA A 417 19.58 -38.56 10.72
CA ALA A 417 18.77 -37.36 10.55
C ALA A 417 18.84 -36.44 11.78
N VAL A 418 18.92 -37.02 12.98
CA VAL A 418 19.08 -36.27 14.25
C VAL A 418 20.40 -35.49 14.31
N LYS A 419 21.49 -36.09 13.79
CA LYS A 419 22.80 -35.42 13.67
C LYS A 419 22.86 -34.43 12.52
N ALA A 420 22.18 -34.69 11.39
CA ALA A 420 22.18 -33.82 10.21
C ALA A 420 21.35 -32.54 10.39
N ILE A 421 20.33 -32.55 11.25
CA ILE A 421 19.46 -31.38 11.47
C ILE A 421 20.07 -30.47 12.54
N SER A 422 20.70 -29.37 12.15
CA SER A 422 21.16 -28.35 13.10
C SER A 422 20.00 -27.48 13.60
N TYR A 423 20.03 -27.05 14.86
CA TYR A 423 19.05 -26.12 15.45
C TYR A 423 19.06 -24.75 14.75
N LEU A 424 20.25 -24.34 14.28
CA LEU A 424 20.52 -23.03 13.70
C LEU A 424 20.41 -22.99 12.17
N ASP A 425 19.94 -24.05 11.52
CA ASP A 425 20.18 -24.23 10.08
C ASP A 425 19.46 -23.25 9.12
N ASP A 426 18.45 -22.45 9.46
CA ASP A 426 17.59 -21.63 8.57
C ASP A 426 16.99 -22.22 7.26
N THR A 427 17.62 -23.21 6.59
CA THR A 427 17.12 -23.83 5.36
C THR A 427 16.05 -24.89 5.63
N LEU A 428 16.14 -25.60 6.76
CA LEU A 428 15.21 -26.65 7.17
C LEU A 428 13.96 -26.08 7.85
N THR A 429 12.80 -26.70 7.68
CA THR A 429 11.55 -26.29 8.36
C THR A 429 11.68 -26.36 9.88
N SER A 430 11.15 -25.36 10.60
CA SER A 430 11.16 -25.26 12.08
C SER A 430 10.61 -26.50 12.79
N GLN A 431 9.61 -27.19 12.21
CA GLN A 431 9.07 -28.45 12.71
C GLN A 431 10.12 -29.55 12.85
N LYS A 432 11.05 -29.65 11.89
CA LYS A 432 12.12 -30.65 11.95
C LYS A 432 13.13 -30.33 13.04
N ARG A 433 13.17 -29.09 13.55
CA ARG A 433 14.09 -28.65 14.62
C ARG A 433 13.43 -28.61 15.99
N LEU A 434 12.10 -28.68 16.07
CA LEU A 434 11.32 -28.55 17.30
C LEU A 434 11.77 -29.51 18.40
N PHE A 435 12.13 -30.74 18.03
CA PHE A 435 12.62 -31.76 18.98
C PHE A 435 13.92 -31.35 19.71
N LYS A 436 14.62 -30.32 19.24
CA LYS A 436 15.82 -29.75 19.88
C LYS A 436 15.53 -28.57 20.83
N SER A 437 14.29 -28.10 20.93
CA SER A 437 13.94 -26.97 21.80
C SER A 437 13.92 -27.39 23.27
N SER A 438 14.79 -26.77 24.09
CA SER A 438 14.84 -27.04 25.54
C SER A 438 13.57 -26.62 26.28
N LYS A 439 12.89 -25.56 25.84
CA LYS A 439 11.67 -25.04 26.49
C LYS A 439 10.50 -26.03 26.38
N LEU A 440 10.37 -26.67 25.23
CA LEU A 440 9.31 -27.64 24.99
C LEU A 440 9.53 -28.91 25.83
N TRP A 441 10.78 -29.35 25.97
CA TRP A 441 11.13 -30.47 26.85
C TRP A 441 10.95 -30.14 28.34
N SER A 442 11.29 -28.94 28.80
CA SER A 442 11.06 -28.56 30.20
C SER A 442 9.56 -28.55 30.53
N PHE A 443 8.74 -27.94 29.67
CA PHE A 443 7.29 -27.95 29.86
C PHE A 443 6.70 -29.38 29.81
N PHE A 444 7.21 -30.24 28.93
CA PHE A 444 6.78 -31.64 28.87
C PHE A 444 7.13 -32.42 30.14
N ILE A 445 8.31 -32.17 30.71
CA ILE A 445 8.74 -32.76 31.99
C ILE A 445 7.83 -32.29 33.12
N ASP A 446 7.57 -30.99 33.24
CA ASP A 446 6.71 -30.44 34.29
C ASP A 446 5.27 -31.05 34.22
N LEU A 447 4.80 -31.33 33.01
CA LEU A 447 3.49 -31.95 32.77
C LEU A 447 3.50 -33.45 33.13
N GLU A 448 4.57 -34.18 32.80
CA GLU A 448 4.74 -35.59 33.18
C GLU A 448 4.96 -35.79 34.68
N GLU A 449 5.62 -34.86 35.37
CA GLU A 449 5.77 -34.92 36.84
C GLU A 449 4.46 -34.69 37.58
N SER A 450 3.60 -33.80 37.06
CA SER A 450 2.33 -33.45 37.69
C SER A 450 1.20 -34.43 37.38
N ILE A 451 1.18 -35.02 36.18
CA ILE A 451 0.04 -35.81 35.66
C ILE A 451 0.46 -37.23 35.28
N GLY A 452 1.73 -37.41 34.88
CA GLY A 452 2.23 -38.63 34.27
C GLY A 452 2.51 -39.77 35.24
N THR A 453 3.02 -40.86 34.66
CA THR A 453 3.48 -42.03 35.41
C THR A 453 4.99 -41.96 35.64
N ILE A 454 5.47 -42.59 36.71
CA ILE A 454 6.92 -42.62 37.02
C ILE A 454 7.73 -43.19 35.84
N GLU A 455 7.19 -44.19 35.14
CA GLU A 455 7.85 -44.79 33.97
C GLU A 455 7.86 -43.87 32.74
N SER A 456 6.77 -43.13 32.48
CA SER A 456 6.72 -42.17 31.38
C SER A 456 7.66 -40.99 31.63
N ALA A 457 7.66 -40.45 32.85
CA ALA A 457 8.58 -39.40 33.26
C ALA A 457 10.05 -39.82 33.09
N ARG A 458 10.43 -41.02 33.53
CA ARG A 458 11.80 -41.56 33.32
C ARG A 458 12.18 -41.61 31.84
N ARG A 459 11.29 -42.14 30.98
CA ARG A 459 11.55 -42.23 29.52
C ARG A 459 11.74 -40.84 28.90
N THR A 460 10.95 -39.86 29.34
CA THR A 460 11.05 -38.47 28.89
C THR A 460 12.40 -37.86 29.30
N TYR A 461 12.80 -38.03 30.55
CA TYR A 461 14.09 -37.59 31.06
C TYR A 461 15.28 -38.25 30.35
N ASP A 462 15.24 -39.57 30.18
CA ASP A 462 16.27 -40.33 29.47
C ASP A 462 16.44 -39.84 28.03
N ARG A 463 15.32 -39.57 27.34
CA ARG A 463 15.35 -39.08 25.96
C ARG A 463 15.93 -37.67 25.84
N MET A 464 15.72 -36.80 26.83
CA MET A 464 16.34 -35.47 26.86
C MET A 464 17.87 -35.55 27.04
N ILE A 465 18.35 -36.50 27.84
CA ILE A 465 19.77 -36.79 28.03
C ILE A 465 20.37 -37.35 26.73
N GLU A 466 19.70 -38.30 26.07
CA GLU A 466 20.13 -38.87 24.78
C GLU A 466 20.28 -37.80 23.67
N LEU A 467 19.34 -36.86 23.62
CA LEU A 467 19.37 -35.75 22.66
C LEU A 467 20.40 -34.68 23.00
N LYS A 468 21.05 -34.74 24.17
CA LYS A 468 22.02 -33.77 24.70
C LYS A 468 21.47 -32.33 24.81
N ILE A 469 20.17 -32.21 25.12
CA ILE A 469 19.50 -30.92 25.34
C ILE A 469 19.34 -30.63 26.84
N ALA A 470 19.62 -31.62 27.69
CA ALA A 470 19.52 -31.49 29.15
C ALA A 470 20.39 -30.35 29.68
N THR A 471 19.78 -29.45 30.46
CA THR A 471 20.54 -28.50 31.29
C THR A 471 20.95 -29.19 32.60
N PRO A 472 22.00 -28.69 33.29
CA PRO A 472 22.43 -29.27 34.57
C PRO A 472 21.31 -29.30 35.61
N GLN A 473 20.44 -28.29 35.59
CA GLN A 473 19.26 -28.20 36.45
C GLN A 473 18.27 -29.35 36.21
N VAL A 474 18.04 -29.74 34.96
CA VAL A 474 17.14 -30.86 34.62
C VAL A 474 17.66 -32.18 35.19
N ILE A 475 18.97 -32.40 35.17
CA ILE A 475 19.58 -33.61 35.76
C ILE A 475 19.43 -33.63 37.28
N VAL A 476 19.59 -32.48 37.93
CA VAL A 476 19.33 -32.35 39.37
C VAL A 476 17.85 -32.60 39.71
N ASN A 477 16.93 -32.06 38.90
CA ASN A 477 15.49 -32.29 39.06
C ASN A 477 15.14 -33.78 38.87
N TYR A 478 15.69 -34.43 37.84
CA TYR A 478 15.46 -35.86 37.59
C TYR A 478 15.93 -36.74 38.76
N ALA A 479 17.13 -36.47 39.27
CA ALA A 479 17.67 -37.18 40.42
C ALA A 479 16.83 -36.94 41.69
N ARG A 480 16.34 -35.71 41.90
CA ARG A 480 15.42 -35.39 42.99
C ARG A 480 14.09 -36.13 42.86
N PHE A 481 13.50 -36.16 41.67
CA PHE A 481 12.26 -36.89 41.39
C PHE A 481 12.41 -38.39 41.70
N LEU A 482 13.54 -39.00 41.31
CA LEU A 482 13.82 -40.40 41.62
C LEU A 482 14.02 -40.65 43.12
N GLU A 483 14.62 -39.70 43.85
CA GLU A 483 14.76 -39.76 45.31
C GLU A 483 13.41 -39.66 46.03
N GLU A 484 12.52 -38.77 45.58
CA GLU A 484 11.17 -38.62 46.13
C GLU A 484 10.32 -39.89 45.96
N HIS A 485 10.64 -40.73 44.96
CA HIS A 485 10.02 -42.03 44.71
C HIS A 485 10.83 -43.24 45.23
N ASP A 486 11.82 -43.04 46.11
CA ASP A 486 12.67 -44.07 46.74
C ASP A 486 13.60 -44.88 45.80
N TYR A 487 13.86 -44.41 44.58
CA TYR A 487 14.77 -45.06 43.62
C TYR A 487 16.18 -44.46 43.66
N TYR A 488 16.86 -44.70 44.77
CA TYR A 488 18.17 -44.09 45.04
C TYR A 488 19.30 -44.58 44.13
N GLU A 489 19.33 -45.86 43.79
CA GLU A 489 20.35 -46.42 42.89
C GLU A 489 20.27 -45.83 41.48
N ASP A 490 19.04 -45.63 40.98
CA ASP A 490 18.81 -45.02 39.67
C ASP A 490 19.13 -43.51 39.70
N SER A 491 18.86 -42.81 40.81
CA SER A 491 19.28 -41.40 41.00
C SER A 491 20.80 -41.24 40.88
N PHE A 492 21.59 -42.14 41.48
CA PHE A 492 23.04 -42.10 41.36
C PHE A 492 23.53 -42.36 39.93
N ARG A 493 22.92 -43.30 39.20
CA ARG A 493 23.23 -43.53 37.77
C ARG A 493 22.94 -42.31 36.90
N VAL A 494 21.90 -41.56 37.24
CA VAL A 494 21.54 -40.32 36.54
C VAL A 494 22.61 -39.25 36.75
N TYR A 495 23.14 -39.11 37.97
CA TYR A 495 24.25 -38.20 38.25
C TYR A 495 25.52 -38.60 37.49
N GLU A 496 25.88 -39.88 37.45
CA GLU A 496 27.03 -40.38 36.69
C GLU A 496 26.89 -40.08 35.19
N ARG A 497 25.72 -40.39 34.61
CA ARG A 497 25.40 -40.05 33.21
C ARG A 497 25.43 -38.55 32.95
N GLY A 498 24.99 -37.74 33.91
CA GLY A 498 25.02 -36.28 33.82
C GLY A 498 26.44 -35.71 33.82
N VAL A 499 27.33 -36.28 34.64
CA VAL A 499 28.75 -35.92 34.69
C VAL A 499 29.45 -36.28 33.38
N ASP A 500 29.15 -37.44 32.78
CA ASP A 500 29.74 -37.83 31.49
C ASP A 500 29.35 -36.90 30.34
N VAL A 501 28.18 -36.26 30.44
CA VAL A 501 27.66 -35.35 29.42
C VAL A 501 28.25 -33.94 29.54
N PHE A 502 28.56 -33.46 30.76
CA PHE A 502 29.05 -32.09 30.99
C PHE A 502 30.55 -32.03 31.27
N THR A 503 31.21 -31.00 30.75
CA THR A 503 32.60 -30.69 31.08
C THR A 503 32.70 -29.74 32.29
N TYR A 504 33.91 -29.61 32.86
CA TYR A 504 34.23 -28.60 33.87
C TYR A 504 33.88 -27.18 33.37
N PRO A 505 33.31 -26.25 34.17
CA PRO A 505 33.10 -26.26 35.64
C PRO A 505 31.79 -26.90 36.14
N ILE A 506 30.80 -27.11 35.27
CA ILE A 506 29.46 -27.58 35.66
C ILE A 506 29.50 -28.99 36.25
N ALA A 507 30.36 -29.86 35.71
CA ALA A 507 30.56 -31.21 36.25
C ALA A 507 31.00 -31.19 37.72
N PHE A 508 31.78 -30.18 38.14
CA PHE A 508 32.24 -30.06 39.53
C PHE A 508 31.09 -29.78 40.49
N GLU A 509 30.13 -28.94 40.10
CA GLU A 509 28.94 -28.67 40.89
C GLU A 509 28.05 -29.92 41.02
N LEU A 510 27.89 -30.68 39.93
CA LEU A 510 27.20 -31.98 39.96
C LEU A 510 27.88 -32.98 40.91
N TRP A 511 29.22 -33.09 40.85
CA TRP A 511 29.99 -33.94 41.76
C TRP A 511 29.80 -33.56 43.23
N ASN A 512 29.74 -32.26 43.54
CA ASN A 512 29.53 -31.80 44.91
C ASN A 512 28.15 -32.21 45.45
N ILE A 513 27.10 -32.10 44.63
CA ILE A 513 25.75 -32.54 44.99
C ILE A 513 25.71 -34.06 45.15
N TYR A 514 26.31 -34.80 44.21
CA TYR A 514 26.39 -36.26 44.23
C TYR A 514 27.09 -36.78 45.48
N LEU A 515 28.30 -36.26 45.78
CA LEU A 515 29.11 -36.68 46.93
C LEU A 515 28.43 -36.35 48.25
N ALA A 516 27.82 -35.15 48.37
CA ALA A 516 27.08 -34.78 49.58
C ALA A 516 25.94 -35.77 49.88
N LYS A 517 25.16 -36.15 48.85
CA LYS A 517 24.06 -37.10 48.97
C LYS A 517 24.54 -38.53 49.23
N PHE A 518 25.61 -38.96 48.57
CA PHE A 518 26.21 -40.28 48.78
C PHE A 518 26.72 -40.45 50.22
N ILE A 519 27.43 -39.44 50.74
CA ILE A 519 27.94 -39.41 52.11
C ILE A 519 26.80 -39.41 53.13
N GLN A 520 25.72 -38.66 52.89
CA GLN A 520 24.58 -38.60 53.81
C GLN A 520 23.92 -39.98 54.03
N ARG A 521 23.93 -40.84 53.00
CA ARG A 521 23.30 -42.17 53.05
C ARG A 521 24.26 -43.29 53.48
N TYR A 522 25.39 -43.45 52.78
CA TYR A 522 26.32 -44.56 53.04
C TYR A 522 27.39 -44.23 54.08
N GLY A 523 27.64 -42.95 54.35
CA GLY A 523 28.60 -42.52 55.38
C GLY A 523 28.17 -42.89 56.81
N ARG A 524 26.87 -43.14 57.04
CA ARG A 524 26.38 -43.65 58.34
C ARG A 524 26.51 -45.16 58.51
N GLU A 525 26.50 -45.94 57.43
CA GLU A 525 26.64 -47.40 57.49
C GLU A 525 28.09 -47.83 57.70
N GLN A 526 29.06 -47.16 57.05
CA GLN A 526 30.48 -47.46 57.29
C GLN A 526 30.97 -47.09 58.70
N ALA A 527 30.35 -46.12 59.36
CA ALA A 527 30.65 -45.78 60.76
C ALA A 527 30.14 -46.83 61.77
N ARG A 528 29.26 -47.76 61.37
CA ARG A 528 28.76 -48.86 62.23
C ARG A 528 29.48 -50.18 62.02
N THR A 529 30.27 -50.33 60.95
CA THR A 529 30.95 -51.59 60.58
C THR A 529 32.48 -51.52 60.69
N CYS A 530 33.02 -50.54 61.42
CA CYS A 530 34.41 -50.60 61.89
C CYS A 530 34.42 -51.19 63.32
N PRO A 531 34.94 -52.42 63.52
CA PRO A 531 35.22 -52.94 64.87
C PRO A 531 36.31 -52.15 65.59
#